data_AF-A0A938RUW1-F1
#
_entry.id   AF-A0A938RUW1-F1
#
_cell.length_a   1.000
_cell.length_b   1.000
_cell.length_c   1.000
_cell.angle_alpha   90.00
_cell.angle_beta   90.00
_cell.angle_gamma   90.00
#
_symmetry.space_group_name_H-M   'P 1'
#
loop_
_entity.id
_entity.type
_entity.pdbx_description
1 polymer ?
#
loop_
_entity_poly.entity_id
_entity_poly.type
_entity_poly.pdbx_seq_one_letter_code
_entity_poly.pdbx_strand_id
1 'polypeptide(L)'
;MANVTRKIGLSLGADICWPGCYEEIVKRLKLTLPLDGDQVSFEVERVTIEPFHLRQPVKYDVVIDRLTHWYHTTREWIKKAVIMDGLYVLNNPWSLQSMEKHTSYAAMTHLGLPVPETWMVPPKDYSPDLNDIKPTLQRYGRLFDLTKVGDALGYPVFMKPYDGGAWVGVTKIDNAQQLRSAYEQSGQRVMHVQKAVHPFDLFVRAIGIGPQVWCVRYNPDAPLHARYEVAFNYLTGDEWQRLTDMCLTINSFFGWEFNSCESLRKDGVFYPIDFANACPDFQVTSLHFHFPVMVKNMIKWSIYCAATKRPMRKTLDWDPYYAIAKKDLSFEDRLKAYAQVAHQRFETDRFVEFCDTHLPHLDELAWEFFGTERAKEIIRQKVAALFPAHEVEQFTEHFYGLVQFWRKTEVERIKAAQVQREERNAARAAGGAPTTGDDADAGAGRKKKAPKAKAAG
;
A
#
# COMPACT_ATOMS: atom_id res chain seq x y z
N MET A 1 2.60 2.74 -38.00
CA MET A 1 3.60 2.37 -36.98
C MET A 1 4.55 3.53 -36.78
N ALA A 2 4.21 4.43 -35.86
CA ALA A 2 5.17 5.36 -35.31
C ALA A 2 5.95 4.69 -34.17
N ASN A 3 7.18 5.14 -33.93
CA ASN A 3 7.92 4.79 -32.72
C ASN A 3 7.56 5.85 -31.66
N VAL A 4 6.92 5.41 -30.58
CA VAL A 4 6.43 6.30 -29.52
C VAL A 4 7.09 5.93 -28.21
N THR A 5 7.66 6.91 -27.51
CA THR A 5 8.25 6.68 -26.19
C THR A 5 7.29 7.17 -25.10
N ARG A 6 6.94 6.30 -24.16
CA ARG A 6 6.26 6.67 -22.91
C ARG A 6 7.29 7.08 -21.86
N LYS A 7 7.05 8.21 -21.18
CA LYS A 7 7.96 8.76 -20.18
C LYS A 7 7.40 8.59 -18.78
N ILE A 8 8.14 7.88 -17.94
CA ILE A 8 7.84 7.68 -16.52
C ILE A 8 8.75 8.59 -15.70
N GLY A 9 8.16 9.58 -15.04
CA GLY A 9 8.84 10.48 -14.13
C GLY A 9 8.94 9.90 -12.71
N LEU A 10 10.10 10.04 -12.07
CA LEU A 10 10.30 9.74 -10.66
C LEU A 10 10.41 11.06 -9.88
N SER A 11 9.41 11.41 -9.07
CA SER A 11 9.47 12.56 -8.16
C SER A 11 9.90 12.09 -6.78
N LEU A 12 11.17 12.34 -6.44
CA LEU A 12 11.90 11.63 -5.38
C LEU A 12 12.37 12.57 -4.27
N GLY A 13 12.32 12.09 -3.03
CA GLY A 13 13.00 12.73 -1.91
C GLY A 13 14.42 12.18 -1.75
N ALA A 14 14.76 11.75 -0.54
CA ALA A 14 16.04 11.09 -0.24
C ALA A 14 16.08 9.59 -0.66
N ASP A 15 15.35 9.25 -1.72
CA ASP A 15 15.25 7.89 -2.26
C ASP A 15 16.48 7.57 -3.12
N ILE A 16 17.24 6.54 -2.75
CA ILE A 16 18.48 6.16 -3.45
C ILE A 16 18.36 4.76 -4.06
N CYS A 17 18.04 3.76 -3.25
CA CYS A 17 18.15 2.36 -3.69
C CYS A 17 17.04 1.92 -4.64
N TRP A 18 15.77 2.18 -4.32
CA TRP A 18 14.67 1.74 -5.19
C TRP A 18 14.67 2.45 -6.54
N PRO A 19 14.92 3.78 -6.66
CA PRO A 19 14.98 4.42 -7.97
C PRO A 19 16.14 3.87 -8.80
N GLY A 20 17.32 3.68 -8.19
CA GLY A 20 18.47 3.11 -8.87
C GLY A 20 18.20 1.70 -9.40
N CYS A 21 17.60 0.82 -8.58
CA CYS A 21 17.21 -0.52 -9.02
C CYS A 21 16.12 -0.47 -10.10
N TYR A 22 15.10 0.38 -9.93
CA TYR A 22 14.02 0.57 -10.88
C TYR A 22 14.55 1.02 -12.26
N GLU A 23 15.40 2.05 -12.29
CA GLU A 23 16.02 2.61 -13.49
C GLU A 23 16.85 1.54 -14.24
N GLU A 24 17.70 0.80 -13.52
CA GLU A 24 18.53 -0.26 -14.12
C GLU A 24 17.69 -1.42 -14.68
N ILE A 25 16.64 -1.86 -13.96
CA ILE A 25 15.77 -2.95 -14.41
C ILE A 25 14.97 -2.52 -15.65
N VAL A 26 14.36 -1.33 -15.65
CA VAL A 26 13.62 -0.83 -16.83
C VAL A 26 14.56 -0.66 -18.03
N LYS A 27 15.78 -0.14 -17.81
CA LYS A 27 16.79 -0.01 -18.86
C LYS A 27 17.24 -1.37 -19.43
N ARG A 28 17.35 -2.41 -18.60
CA ARG A 28 17.68 -3.77 -19.03
C ARG A 28 16.53 -4.45 -19.75
N LEU A 29 15.30 -4.20 -19.31
CA LEU A 29 14.08 -4.75 -19.91
C LEU A 29 13.95 -4.33 -21.38
N LYS A 30 14.36 -3.10 -21.73
CA LYS A 30 14.34 -2.54 -23.10
C LYS A 30 13.02 -2.86 -23.82
N LEU A 31 11.92 -2.67 -23.10
CA LEU A 31 10.61 -3.12 -23.55
C LEU A 31 10.16 -2.28 -24.76
N THR A 32 9.77 -2.97 -25.83
CA THR A 32 9.08 -2.38 -26.98
C THR A 32 7.81 -3.19 -27.24
N LEU A 33 6.66 -2.53 -27.21
CA LEU A 33 5.35 -3.17 -27.32
C LEU A 33 4.63 -2.71 -28.60
N PRO A 34 4.07 -3.63 -29.41
CA PRO A 34 3.13 -3.26 -30.46
C PRO A 34 1.78 -2.92 -29.82
N LEU A 35 1.43 -1.63 -29.72
CA LEU A 35 0.18 -1.15 -29.12
C LEU A 35 -0.52 -0.17 -30.06
N ASP A 36 -1.80 -0.40 -30.33
CA ASP A 36 -2.66 0.47 -31.17
C ASP A 36 -2.05 0.87 -32.52
N GLY A 37 -1.25 -0.02 -33.12
CA GLY A 37 -0.60 0.22 -34.41
C GLY A 37 0.72 1.00 -34.34
N ASP A 38 1.24 1.26 -33.14
CA ASP A 38 2.55 1.88 -32.86
C ASP A 38 3.51 0.90 -32.18
N GLN A 39 4.80 1.23 -32.22
CA GLN A 39 5.83 0.58 -31.41
C GLN A 39 6.14 1.46 -30.20
N VAL A 40 5.75 1.00 -29.01
CA VAL A 40 5.82 1.78 -27.78
C VAL A 40 7.01 1.34 -26.92
N SER A 41 7.93 2.25 -26.66
CA SER A 41 9.06 2.06 -25.73
C SER A 41 8.87 2.89 -24.45
N PHE A 42 9.74 2.67 -23.45
CA PHE A 42 9.63 3.32 -22.15
C PHE A 42 10.95 3.98 -21.73
N GLU A 43 10.88 5.22 -21.28
CA GLU A 43 11.99 5.96 -20.69
C GLU A 43 11.66 6.36 -19.25
N VAL A 44 12.69 6.38 -18.40
CA VAL A 44 12.59 6.77 -17.00
C VAL A 44 13.46 7.99 -16.78
N GLU A 45 12.92 8.99 -16.10
CA GLU A 45 13.64 10.23 -15.79
C GLU A 45 13.29 10.69 -14.37
N ARG A 46 14.29 11.21 -13.63
CA ARG A 46 14.05 11.85 -12.34
C ARG A 46 13.50 13.26 -12.57
N VAL A 47 12.34 13.53 -12.02
CA VAL A 47 11.65 14.82 -12.18
C VAL A 47 12.41 15.90 -11.43
N THR A 48 12.80 16.96 -12.14
CA THR A 48 13.28 18.21 -11.57
C THR A 48 12.18 19.27 -11.68
N ILE A 49 12.09 20.14 -10.67
CA ILE A 49 11.11 21.24 -10.64
C ILE A 49 11.88 22.55 -10.53
N GLU A 50 11.59 23.43 -11.47
CA GLU A 50 12.02 24.83 -11.52
C GLU A 50 10.77 25.74 -11.52
N PRO A 51 10.89 27.07 -11.36
CA PRO A 51 9.74 27.96 -11.51
C PRO A 51 9.03 27.69 -12.85
N PHE A 52 7.76 27.31 -12.78
CA PHE A 52 7.00 26.85 -13.95
C PHE A 52 5.85 27.79 -14.27
N HIS A 53 5.56 27.94 -15.56
CA HIS A 53 4.38 28.67 -16.01
C HIS A 53 3.15 27.76 -15.87
N LEU A 54 1.99 28.30 -15.44
CA LEU A 54 0.77 27.49 -15.24
C LEU A 54 0.27 26.78 -16.50
N ARG A 55 0.66 27.27 -17.69
CA ARG A 55 0.36 26.66 -18.99
C ARG A 55 1.51 25.83 -19.58
N GLN A 56 2.63 25.67 -18.87
CA GLN A 56 3.75 24.86 -19.34
C GLN A 56 3.31 23.40 -19.50
N PRO A 57 3.42 22.77 -20.67
CA PRO A 57 3.01 21.38 -20.85
C PRO A 57 3.93 20.43 -20.08
N VAL A 58 3.41 19.26 -19.71
CA VAL A 58 4.23 18.18 -19.12
C VAL A 58 4.57 17.12 -20.16
N LYS A 59 5.77 16.55 -20.05
CA LYS A 59 6.30 15.54 -20.98
C LYS A 59 6.09 14.09 -20.52
N TYR A 60 5.56 13.89 -19.32
CA TYR A 60 5.44 12.57 -18.69
C TYR A 60 4.05 11.98 -18.95
N ASP A 61 3.98 10.66 -19.13
CA ASP A 61 2.72 9.91 -19.17
C ASP A 61 2.32 9.47 -17.75
N VAL A 62 3.30 9.12 -16.93
CA VAL A 62 3.14 8.70 -15.52
C VAL A 62 4.20 9.38 -14.66
N VAL A 63 3.82 9.83 -13.46
CA VAL A 63 4.78 10.22 -12.40
C VAL A 63 4.55 9.37 -11.14
N ILE A 64 5.61 8.72 -10.67
CA ILE A 64 5.65 8.10 -9.35
C ILE A 64 6.09 9.18 -8.37
N ASP A 65 5.16 9.65 -7.52
CA ASP A 65 5.41 10.77 -6.62
C ASP A 65 5.64 10.33 -5.17
N ARG A 66 6.69 10.90 -4.57
CA ARG A 66 7.08 10.69 -3.17
C ARG A 66 7.05 11.98 -2.36
N LEU A 67 6.73 13.11 -2.98
CA LEU A 67 6.96 14.46 -2.42
C LEU A 67 5.67 15.21 -2.06
N THR A 68 4.51 14.89 -2.66
CA THR A 68 3.27 15.66 -2.47
C THR A 68 2.89 15.90 -1.01
N HIS A 69 3.13 14.93 -0.13
CA HIS A 69 2.72 15.03 1.28
C HIS A 69 3.49 16.10 2.08
N TRP A 70 4.66 16.55 1.64
CA TRP A 70 5.48 17.52 2.40
C TRP A 70 6.12 18.64 1.58
N TYR A 71 6.36 18.45 0.28
CA TYR A 71 7.05 19.46 -0.54
C TYR A 71 6.09 20.25 -1.43
N HIS A 72 5.74 21.46 -0.98
CA HIS A 72 4.69 22.29 -1.57
C HIS A 72 4.86 22.57 -3.07
N THR A 73 6.06 22.97 -3.51
CA THR A 73 6.29 23.34 -4.91
C THR A 73 6.03 22.16 -5.85
N THR A 74 6.52 20.98 -5.51
CA THR A 74 6.25 19.76 -6.28
C THR A 74 4.78 19.36 -6.21
N ARG A 75 4.14 19.43 -5.03
CA ARG A 75 2.70 19.16 -4.89
C ARG A 75 1.86 20.01 -5.85
N GLU A 76 2.12 21.32 -5.89
CA GLU A 76 1.34 22.22 -6.74
C GLU A 76 1.66 22.03 -8.23
N TRP A 77 2.91 21.68 -8.59
CA TRP A 77 3.24 21.27 -9.95
C TRP A 77 2.49 20.00 -10.37
N ILE A 78 2.44 18.99 -9.49
CA ILE A 78 1.74 17.72 -9.73
C ILE A 78 0.26 17.97 -9.98
N LYS A 79 -0.42 18.72 -9.09
CA LYS A 79 -1.85 19.03 -9.29
C LYS A 79 -2.08 19.79 -10.58
N LYS A 80 -1.24 20.78 -10.89
CA LYS A 80 -1.29 21.51 -12.16
C LYS A 80 -1.18 20.53 -13.34
N ALA A 81 -0.25 19.59 -13.30
CA ALA A 81 -0.02 18.63 -14.37
C ALA A 81 -1.23 17.70 -14.57
N VAL A 82 -1.85 17.23 -13.48
CA VAL A 82 -3.07 16.40 -13.58
C VAL A 82 -4.25 17.21 -14.15
N ILE A 83 -4.40 18.47 -13.75
CA ILE A 83 -5.52 19.33 -14.21
C ILE A 83 -5.36 19.73 -15.68
N MET A 84 -4.16 20.19 -16.05
CA MET A 84 -3.91 20.82 -17.35
C MET A 84 -3.61 19.80 -18.45
N ASP A 85 -2.93 18.70 -18.10
CA ASP A 85 -2.39 17.75 -19.07
C ASP A 85 -2.96 16.33 -18.89
N GLY A 86 -3.76 16.09 -17.84
CA GLY A 86 -4.30 14.77 -17.56
C GLY A 86 -3.26 13.76 -17.07
N LEU A 87 -2.10 14.23 -16.57
CA LEU A 87 -1.01 13.38 -16.08
C LEU A 87 -1.51 12.32 -15.10
N TYR A 88 -1.05 11.08 -15.27
CA TYR A 88 -1.27 10.01 -14.31
C TYR A 88 -0.22 10.07 -13.18
N VAL A 89 -0.66 10.07 -11.92
CA VAL A 89 0.24 10.20 -10.77
C VAL A 89 -0.13 9.23 -9.66
N LEU A 90 0.88 8.54 -9.13
CA LEU A 90 0.76 7.75 -7.91
C LEU A 90 1.25 8.62 -6.75
N ASN A 91 0.45 8.95 -5.74
CA ASN A 91 -0.97 8.67 -5.52
C ASN A 91 -1.88 9.82 -5.97
N ASN A 92 -3.20 9.69 -5.78
CA ASN A 92 -4.13 10.81 -5.96
C ASN A 92 -3.70 12.01 -5.09
N PRO A 93 -3.28 13.14 -5.69
CA PRO A 93 -2.60 14.21 -4.96
C PRO A 93 -3.54 15.02 -4.05
N TRP A 94 -4.85 14.98 -4.30
CA TRP A 94 -5.84 15.64 -3.46
C TRP A 94 -6.11 14.85 -2.18
N SER A 95 -6.27 13.54 -2.30
CA SER A 95 -6.43 12.67 -1.13
C SER A 95 -5.17 12.64 -0.28
N LEU A 96 -3.99 12.55 -0.90
CA LEU A 96 -2.71 12.50 -0.21
C LEU A 96 -2.44 13.78 0.60
N GLN A 97 -3.01 14.91 0.18
CA GLN A 97 -2.92 16.16 0.93
C GLN A 97 -4.00 16.30 2.02
N SER A 98 -5.21 15.77 1.80
CA SER A 98 -6.37 16.13 2.62
C SER A 98 -6.89 15.01 3.52
N MET A 99 -6.42 13.78 3.34
CA MET A 99 -6.92 12.60 4.05
C MET A 99 -5.89 12.12 5.06
N GLU A 100 -6.01 12.64 6.28
CA GLU A 100 -5.21 12.23 7.45
C GLU A 100 -5.72 10.91 8.06
N LYS A 101 -5.02 10.40 9.07
CA LYS A 101 -5.44 9.16 9.77
C LYS A 101 -6.87 9.26 10.27
N HIS A 102 -7.30 10.44 10.75
CA HIS A 102 -8.66 10.66 11.23
C HIS A 102 -9.72 10.33 10.17
N THR A 103 -9.64 10.95 9.00
CA THR A 103 -10.62 10.70 7.92
C THR A 103 -10.56 9.25 7.46
N SER A 104 -9.36 8.66 7.43
CA SER A 104 -9.18 7.25 7.09
C SER A 104 -9.89 6.31 8.09
N TYR A 105 -9.81 6.58 9.39
CA TYR A 105 -10.47 5.79 10.43
C TYR A 105 -11.98 5.96 10.37
N ALA A 106 -12.47 7.18 10.22
CA ALA A 106 -13.90 7.44 10.09
C ALA A 106 -14.52 6.67 8.91
N ALA A 107 -13.86 6.70 7.74
CA ALA A 107 -14.32 5.98 6.57
C ALA A 107 -14.32 4.46 6.79
N MET A 108 -13.22 3.88 7.27
CA MET A 108 -13.12 2.43 7.42
C MET A 108 -14.04 1.89 8.53
N THR A 109 -14.23 2.65 9.63
CA THR A 109 -15.24 2.35 10.64
C THR A 109 -16.66 2.39 10.04
N HIS A 110 -16.97 3.37 9.18
CA HIS A 110 -18.26 3.44 8.50
C HIS A 110 -18.48 2.25 7.54
N LEU A 111 -17.42 1.76 6.90
CA LEU A 111 -17.48 0.55 6.08
C LEU A 111 -17.57 -0.75 6.90
N GLY A 112 -17.42 -0.67 8.23
CA GLY A 112 -17.51 -1.81 9.14
C GLY A 112 -16.19 -2.57 9.32
N LEU A 113 -15.05 -2.01 8.93
CA LEU A 113 -13.75 -2.58 9.27
C LEU A 113 -13.52 -2.49 10.80
N PRO A 114 -12.86 -3.48 11.42
CA PRO A 114 -12.65 -3.53 12.86
C PRO A 114 -11.54 -2.57 13.33
N VAL A 115 -11.65 -1.28 13.01
CA VAL A 115 -10.75 -0.24 13.52
C VAL A 115 -10.92 -0.16 15.04
N PRO A 116 -9.84 -0.18 15.85
CA PRO A 116 -9.98 -0.05 17.30
C PRO A 116 -10.66 1.27 17.67
N GLU A 117 -11.45 1.24 18.75
CA GLU A 117 -12.16 2.42 19.23
C GLU A 117 -11.19 3.59 19.43
N THR A 118 -11.51 4.74 18.81
CA THR A 118 -10.60 5.87 18.71
C THR A 118 -11.35 7.17 18.95
N TRP A 119 -10.79 8.02 19.80
CA TRP A 119 -11.29 9.36 20.10
C TRP A 119 -10.34 10.41 19.55
N MET A 120 -10.88 11.49 19.00
CA MET A 120 -10.10 12.69 18.67
C MET A 120 -10.07 13.63 19.87
N VAL A 121 -8.88 14.09 20.23
CA VAL A 121 -8.63 14.99 21.35
C VAL A 121 -8.08 16.30 20.79
N PRO A 122 -8.70 17.46 21.11
CA PRO A 122 -8.20 18.78 20.74
C PRO A 122 -6.76 18.98 21.22
N PRO A 123 -5.98 19.88 20.61
CA PRO A 123 -4.61 20.12 21.04
C PRO A 123 -4.57 20.77 22.42
N LYS A 124 -3.47 20.55 23.15
CA LYS A 124 -3.25 21.14 24.47
C LYS A 124 -3.02 22.65 24.41
N ASP A 125 -2.45 23.11 23.31
CA ASP A 125 -2.13 24.51 23.04
C ASP A 125 -2.44 24.88 21.58
N TYR A 126 -2.52 26.17 21.29
CA TYR A 126 -2.80 26.69 19.96
C TYR A 126 -1.74 27.71 19.54
N SER A 127 -1.52 27.82 18.23
CA SER A 127 -0.54 28.76 17.70
C SER A 127 -0.96 30.22 17.94
N PRO A 128 -0.03 31.11 18.35
CA PRO A 128 -0.36 32.48 18.71
C PRO A 128 -0.76 33.37 17.52
N ASP A 129 -0.51 32.93 16.28
CA ASP A 129 -0.90 33.61 15.03
C ASP A 129 -2.37 33.37 14.63
N LEU A 130 -3.08 32.49 15.33
CA LEU A 130 -4.52 32.25 15.11
C LEU A 130 -5.36 33.35 15.77
N ASN A 131 -5.47 34.50 15.11
CA ASN A 131 -6.15 35.70 15.65
C ASN A 131 -7.55 35.45 16.24
N ASP A 132 -8.33 34.53 15.67
CA ASP A 132 -9.70 34.22 16.11
C ASP A 132 -9.81 33.02 17.08
N ILE A 133 -8.69 32.44 17.52
CA ILE A 133 -8.75 31.21 18.33
C ILE A 133 -9.45 31.42 19.68
N LYS A 134 -9.12 32.51 20.38
CA LYS A 134 -9.69 32.81 21.70
C LYS A 134 -11.22 32.97 21.66
N PRO A 135 -11.81 33.84 20.81
CA PRO A 135 -13.27 33.95 20.73
C PRO A 135 -13.92 32.65 20.23
N THR A 136 -13.25 31.87 19.39
CA THR A 136 -13.72 30.55 18.93
C THR A 136 -13.84 29.56 20.09
N LEU A 137 -12.78 29.41 20.90
CA LEU A 137 -12.77 28.52 22.06
C LEU A 137 -13.78 28.95 23.13
N GLN A 138 -13.94 30.26 23.36
CA GLN A 138 -14.91 30.77 24.34
C GLN A 138 -16.36 30.50 23.94
N ARG A 139 -16.69 30.58 22.64
CA ARG A 139 -18.06 30.36 22.15
C ARG A 139 -18.38 28.88 21.96
N TYR A 140 -17.49 28.16 21.28
CA TYR A 140 -17.76 26.81 20.76
C TYR A 140 -16.95 25.71 21.46
N GLY A 141 -15.84 26.07 22.11
CA GLY A 141 -15.08 25.14 22.92
C GLY A 141 -15.88 24.68 24.15
N ARG A 142 -15.66 23.44 24.55
CA ARG A 142 -16.19 22.87 25.79
C ARG A 142 -15.06 22.23 26.57
N LEU A 143 -15.08 22.43 27.88
CA LEU A 143 -14.17 21.71 28.77
C LEU A 143 -14.53 20.23 28.73
N PHE A 144 -13.51 19.37 28.81
CA PHE A 144 -13.65 17.93 28.78
C PHE A 144 -12.79 17.29 29.85
N ASP A 145 -13.13 16.05 30.21
CA ASP A 145 -12.37 15.23 31.14
C ASP A 145 -11.68 14.11 30.37
N LEU A 146 -10.38 14.25 30.17
CA LEU A 146 -9.58 13.29 29.43
C LEU A 146 -9.51 11.92 30.13
N THR A 147 -9.61 11.90 31.46
CA THR A 147 -9.60 10.64 32.23
C THR A 147 -10.82 9.79 31.88
N LYS A 148 -12.00 10.40 31.76
CA LYS A 148 -13.22 9.69 31.34
C LYS A 148 -13.10 9.06 29.95
N VAL A 149 -12.40 9.71 29.03
CA VAL A 149 -12.14 9.15 27.69
C VAL A 149 -11.25 7.91 27.80
N GLY A 150 -10.18 7.98 28.60
CA GLY A 150 -9.30 6.83 28.84
C GLY A 150 -10.01 5.67 29.55
N ASP A 151 -10.79 5.96 30.58
CA ASP A 151 -11.57 4.96 31.33
C ASP A 151 -12.62 4.27 30.45
N ALA A 152 -13.29 5.02 29.55
CA ALA A 152 -14.26 4.48 28.62
C ALA A 152 -13.63 3.51 27.60
N LEU A 153 -12.44 3.84 27.09
CA LEU A 153 -11.70 2.95 26.17
C LEU A 153 -11.18 1.69 26.88
N GLY A 154 -10.76 1.86 28.13
CA GLY A 154 -10.03 0.86 28.91
C GLY A 154 -8.55 0.84 28.56
N TYR A 155 -7.70 0.83 29.59
CA TYR A 155 -6.24 0.78 29.42
C TYR A 155 -5.75 -0.65 29.10
N PRO A 156 -4.67 -0.80 28.31
CA PRO A 156 -3.86 0.28 27.74
C PRO A 156 -4.48 0.94 26.49
N VAL A 157 -4.08 2.18 26.23
CA VAL A 157 -4.42 2.96 25.02
C VAL A 157 -3.15 3.49 24.37
N PHE A 158 -3.23 3.88 23.10
CA PHE A 158 -2.19 4.63 22.41
C PHE A 158 -2.66 6.05 22.14
N MET A 159 -1.83 7.04 22.50
CA MET A 159 -1.99 8.41 22.06
C MET A 159 -1.06 8.69 20.88
N LYS A 160 -1.59 9.20 19.76
CA LYS A 160 -0.83 9.45 18.53
C LYS A 160 -1.35 10.69 17.80
N PRO A 161 -0.51 11.47 17.09
CA PRO A 161 -1.00 12.60 16.29
C PRO A 161 -1.96 12.13 15.19
N TYR A 162 -2.99 12.91 14.90
CA TYR A 162 -4.00 12.57 13.90
C TYR A 162 -3.48 12.57 12.45
N ASP A 163 -2.36 13.25 12.20
CA ASP A 163 -1.66 13.49 10.92
C ASP A 163 -0.20 13.00 10.94
N GLY A 164 0.20 12.28 12.00
CA GLY A 164 1.60 11.91 12.23
C GLY A 164 2.09 10.72 11.40
N GLY A 165 3.37 10.74 11.00
CA GLY A 165 4.05 9.62 10.34
C GLY A 165 5.19 9.03 11.17
N ALA A 166 5.77 7.90 10.71
CA ALA A 166 7.02 7.33 11.22
C ALA A 166 7.08 7.12 12.74
N TRP A 167 5.96 6.79 13.38
CA TRP A 167 5.84 6.57 14.83
C TRP A 167 6.18 7.79 15.71
N VAL A 168 6.33 8.97 15.12
CA VAL A 168 6.66 10.20 15.85
C VAL A 168 5.48 10.63 16.72
N GLY A 169 5.70 10.73 18.03
CA GLY A 169 4.67 11.15 18.98
C GLY A 169 3.66 10.07 19.36
N VAL A 170 3.93 8.80 19.05
CA VAL A 170 3.10 7.67 19.48
C VAL A 170 3.53 7.24 20.89
N THR A 171 2.59 7.24 21.84
CA THR A 171 2.85 6.87 23.24
C THR A 171 1.88 5.80 23.69
N LYS A 172 2.39 4.68 24.21
CA LYS A 172 1.58 3.69 24.93
C LYS A 172 1.27 4.23 26.34
N ILE A 173 0.03 4.11 26.76
CA ILE A 173 -0.49 4.66 27.99
C ILE A 173 -1.23 3.56 28.75
N ASP A 174 -0.76 3.26 29.95
CA ASP A 174 -1.28 2.17 30.80
C ASP A 174 -2.25 2.67 31.89
N ASN A 175 -2.39 4.00 32.09
CA ASN A 175 -3.29 4.59 33.09
C ASN A 175 -3.58 6.09 32.86
N ALA A 176 -4.50 6.64 33.65
CA ALA A 176 -4.94 8.03 33.59
C ALA A 176 -3.83 9.06 33.83
N GLN A 177 -2.88 8.78 34.72
CA GLN A 177 -1.77 9.69 35.01
C GLN A 177 -0.86 9.83 33.79
N GLN A 178 -0.50 8.70 33.15
CA GLN A 178 0.26 8.69 31.92
C GLN A 178 -0.50 9.38 30.78
N LEU A 179 -1.82 9.18 30.68
CA LEU A 179 -2.67 9.83 29.68
C LEU A 179 -2.59 11.35 29.78
N ARG A 180 -2.74 11.87 31.00
CA ARG A 180 -2.63 13.31 31.27
C ARG A 180 -1.23 13.83 30.95
N SER A 181 -0.19 13.12 31.36
CA SER A 181 1.20 13.53 31.07
C SER A 181 1.48 13.59 29.57
N ALA A 182 1.04 12.59 28.80
CA ALA A 182 1.20 12.58 27.35
C ALA A 182 0.44 13.74 26.68
N TYR A 183 -0.76 14.07 27.17
CA TYR A 183 -1.53 15.20 26.68
C TYR A 183 -0.85 16.54 26.94
N GLU A 184 -0.34 16.78 28.15
CA GLU A 184 0.39 18.02 28.47
C GLU A 184 1.62 18.22 27.56
N GLN A 185 2.25 17.11 27.14
CA GLN A 185 3.42 17.13 26.24
C GLN A 185 3.05 17.20 24.74
N SER A 186 1.78 17.01 24.38
CA SER A 186 1.33 16.99 22.98
C SER A 186 1.38 18.36 22.29
N GLY A 187 1.40 19.44 23.08
CA GLY A 187 1.51 20.81 22.59
C GLY A 187 0.38 21.17 21.63
N GLN A 188 0.76 21.61 20.42
CA GLN A 188 -0.18 22.08 19.39
C GLN A 188 -0.75 20.97 18.51
N ARG A 189 -0.40 19.70 18.77
CA ARG A 189 -0.84 18.58 17.94
C ARG A 189 -2.25 18.15 18.34
N VAL A 190 -3.10 17.98 17.35
CA VAL A 190 -4.36 17.24 17.52
C VAL A 190 -4.02 15.76 17.67
N MET A 191 -4.61 15.11 18.66
CA MET A 191 -4.28 13.73 19.01
C MET A 191 -5.46 12.78 18.79
N HIS A 192 -5.15 11.52 18.51
CA HIS A 192 -6.04 10.40 18.73
C HIS A 192 -5.66 9.69 20.02
N VAL A 193 -6.67 9.24 20.77
CA VAL A 193 -6.54 8.24 21.84
C VAL A 193 -7.28 7.00 21.38
N GLN A 194 -6.54 5.93 21.13
CA GLN A 194 -7.03 4.70 20.52
C GLN A 194 -6.86 3.53 21.48
N LYS A 195 -7.90 2.69 21.61
CA LYS A 195 -7.83 1.44 22.37
C LYS A 195 -6.72 0.55 21.84
N ALA A 196 -5.85 0.04 22.72
CA ALA A 196 -4.81 -0.88 22.29
C ALA A 196 -5.41 -2.24 21.93
N VAL A 197 -4.94 -2.81 20.81
CA VAL A 197 -5.13 -4.23 20.52
C VAL A 197 -4.05 -4.98 21.30
N HIS A 198 -4.32 -5.29 22.57
CA HIS A 198 -3.34 -5.87 23.48
C HIS A 198 -3.95 -6.98 24.36
N PRO A 199 -3.20 -8.05 24.67
CA PRO A 199 -2.09 -8.54 23.85
C PRO A 199 -2.57 -8.84 22.42
N PHE A 200 -1.65 -8.75 21.45
CA PHE A 200 -1.87 -9.21 20.07
C PHE A 200 -0.92 -10.38 19.79
N ASP A 201 -1.26 -11.23 18.82
CA ASP A 201 -0.49 -12.42 18.50
C ASP A 201 0.26 -12.32 17.15
N LEU A 202 -0.14 -11.39 16.28
CA LEU A 202 0.55 -11.12 15.02
C LEU A 202 0.42 -9.65 14.62
N PHE A 203 1.48 -9.07 14.05
CA PHE A 203 1.45 -7.76 13.42
C PHE A 203 1.87 -7.92 11.95
N VAL A 204 1.02 -7.47 11.03
CA VAL A 204 1.26 -7.50 9.59
C VAL A 204 1.19 -6.10 8.98
N ARG A 205 2.08 -5.82 8.03
CA ARG A 205 1.98 -4.71 7.08
C ARG A 205 1.61 -5.25 5.71
N ALA A 206 0.43 -4.88 5.20
CA ALA A 206 0.01 -5.16 3.83
C ALA A 206 0.37 -3.97 2.93
N ILE A 207 1.34 -4.16 2.04
CA ILE A 207 1.85 -3.11 1.14
C ILE A 207 1.18 -3.29 -0.22
N GLY A 208 0.39 -2.31 -0.64
CA GLY A 208 -0.31 -2.30 -1.93
C GLY A 208 0.42 -1.45 -2.98
N ILE A 209 0.54 -1.97 -4.21
CA ILE A 209 0.99 -1.26 -5.41
C ILE A 209 0.04 -1.60 -6.57
N GLY A 210 -0.87 -0.68 -6.90
CA GLY A 210 -2.01 -0.95 -7.78
C GLY A 210 -2.86 -2.10 -7.21
N PRO A 211 -3.17 -3.14 -7.99
CA PRO A 211 -3.91 -4.31 -7.50
C PRO A 211 -3.02 -5.35 -6.77
N GLN A 212 -1.71 -5.14 -6.67
CA GLN A 212 -0.78 -6.09 -6.06
C GLN A 212 -0.63 -5.80 -4.57
N VAL A 213 -0.89 -6.78 -3.70
CA VAL A 213 -0.68 -6.64 -2.24
C VAL A 213 0.35 -7.65 -1.75
N TRP A 214 1.29 -7.18 -0.92
CA TRP A 214 2.31 -8.00 -0.29
C TRP A 214 2.26 -7.85 1.24
N CYS A 215 1.93 -8.93 1.93
CA CYS A 215 1.85 -8.96 3.38
C CYS A 215 3.20 -9.33 3.99
N VAL A 216 3.67 -8.50 4.93
CA VAL A 216 4.94 -8.68 5.64
C VAL A 216 4.69 -8.73 7.14
N ARG A 217 5.21 -9.77 7.81
CA ARG A 217 5.22 -9.83 9.28
C ARG A 217 6.08 -8.69 9.81
N TYR A 218 5.57 -7.99 10.81
CA TYR A 218 6.21 -6.82 11.38
C TYR A 218 6.48 -7.01 12.88
N ASN A 219 7.64 -6.57 13.34
CA ASN A 219 8.05 -6.62 14.73
C ASN A 219 8.42 -5.21 15.21
N PRO A 220 7.53 -4.52 15.94
CA PRO A 220 7.76 -3.14 16.36
C PRO A 220 8.87 -3.00 17.42
N ASP A 221 9.15 -4.08 18.15
CA ASP A 221 10.16 -4.12 19.22
C ASP A 221 11.58 -4.36 18.68
N ALA A 222 11.70 -4.80 17.42
CA ALA A 222 12.99 -4.97 16.76
C ALA A 222 13.65 -3.62 16.41
N PRO A 223 14.99 -3.58 16.27
CA PRO A 223 15.70 -2.44 15.67
C PRO A 223 15.10 -2.08 14.32
N LEU A 224 15.11 -0.79 13.94
CA LEU A 224 14.42 -0.26 12.75
C LEU A 224 14.67 -1.08 11.46
N HIS A 225 15.92 -1.48 11.23
CA HIS A 225 16.32 -2.24 10.04
C HIS A 225 15.88 -3.71 10.02
N ALA A 226 15.36 -4.23 11.14
CA ALA A 226 14.95 -5.62 11.33
C ALA A 226 13.44 -5.76 11.62
N ARG A 227 12.67 -4.66 11.55
CA ARG A 227 11.23 -4.68 11.89
C ARG A 227 10.38 -5.39 10.85
N TYR A 228 10.79 -5.39 9.59
CA TYR A 228 10.14 -6.23 8.58
C TYR A 228 10.74 -7.62 8.69
N GLU A 229 10.00 -8.62 9.13
CA GLU A 229 10.58 -9.93 9.36
C GLU A 229 10.61 -10.75 8.05
N VAL A 230 11.65 -11.57 7.91
CA VAL A 230 11.67 -12.64 6.90
C VAL A 230 10.98 -13.86 7.51
N ALA A 231 9.68 -13.96 7.29
CA ALA A 231 8.84 -15.03 7.82
C ALA A 231 8.02 -15.69 6.71
N PHE A 232 7.88 -17.01 6.80
CA PHE A 232 7.09 -17.82 5.87
C PHE A 232 6.00 -18.56 6.64
N ASN A 233 4.90 -18.90 5.95
CA ASN A 233 3.79 -19.70 6.50
C ASN A 233 3.22 -19.16 7.83
N TYR A 234 3.26 -17.83 8.03
CA TYR A 234 2.74 -17.17 9.24
C TYR A 234 1.29 -16.68 9.08
N LEU A 235 0.74 -16.76 7.87
CA LEU A 235 -0.65 -16.50 7.52
C LEU A 235 -1.22 -17.73 6.81
N THR A 236 -2.49 -18.03 7.06
CA THR A 236 -3.27 -18.93 6.20
C THR A 236 -3.68 -18.22 4.90
N GLY A 237 -4.15 -18.99 3.90
CA GLY A 237 -4.65 -18.41 2.65
C GLY A 237 -5.81 -17.42 2.85
N ASP A 238 -6.75 -17.76 3.73
CA ASP A 238 -7.90 -16.91 4.05
C ASP A 238 -7.48 -15.61 4.74
N GLU A 239 -6.49 -15.67 5.65
CA GLU A 239 -5.98 -14.48 6.32
C GLU A 239 -5.20 -13.57 5.37
N TRP A 240 -4.42 -14.16 4.46
CA TRP A 240 -3.76 -13.40 3.39
C TRP A 240 -4.81 -12.68 2.53
N GLN A 241 -5.84 -13.40 2.07
CA GLN A 241 -6.89 -12.81 1.26
C GLN A 241 -7.65 -11.69 2.00
N ARG A 242 -7.97 -11.88 3.29
CA ARG A 242 -8.63 -10.85 4.11
C ARG A 242 -7.78 -9.58 4.20
N LEU A 243 -6.49 -9.70 4.47
CA LEU A 243 -5.57 -8.57 4.52
C LEU A 243 -5.43 -7.88 3.15
N THR A 244 -5.39 -8.67 2.07
CA THR A 244 -5.41 -8.17 0.70
C THR A 244 -6.67 -7.37 0.42
N ASP A 245 -7.86 -7.90 0.71
CA ASP A 245 -9.13 -7.23 0.47
C ASP A 245 -9.27 -5.94 1.28
N MET A 246 -8.81 -5.95 2.55
CA MET A 246 -8.77 -4.74 3.38
C MET A 246 -7.84 -3.67 2.78
N CYS A 247 -6.63 -4.07 2.37
CA CYS A 247 -5.66 -3.16 1.74
C CYS A 247 -6.22 -2.58 0.44
N LEU A 248 -6.76 -3.42 -0.44
CA LEU A 248 -7.36 -3.00 -1.71
C LEU A 248 -8.57 -2.07 -1.49
N THR A 249 -9.41 -2.36 -0.50
CA THR A 249 -10.55 -1.52 -0.13
C THR A 249 -10.08 -0.13 0.29
N ILE A 250 -9.13 -0.04 1.24
CA ILE A 250 -8.57 1.24 1.71
C ILE A 250 -7.96 2.01 0.55
N ASN A 251 -7.10 1.36 -0.24
CA ASN A 251 -6.35 1.98 -1.31
C ASN A 251 -7.26 2.54 -2.40
N SER A 252 -8.25 1.75 -2.84
CA SER A 252 -9.19 2.15 -3.88
C SER A 252 -10.23 3.18 -3.41
N PHE A 253 -10.57 3.21 -2.12
CA PHE A 253 -11.45 4.21 -1.51
C PHE A 253 -10.81 5.60 -1.52
N PHE A 254 -9.51 5.67 -1.21
CA PHE A 254 -8.75 6.93 -1.15
C PHE A 254 -7.95 7.25 -2.41
N GLY A 255 -7.88 6.37 -3.40
CA GLY A 255 -7.03 6.60 -4.58
C GLY A 255 -5.53 6.54 -4.23
N TRP A 256 -5.17 5.72 -3.26
CA TRP A 256 -3.80 5.46 -2.83
C TRP A 256 -3.31 4.16 -3.42
N GLU A 257 -2.77 4.25 -4.64
CA GLU A 257 -2.27 3.09 -5.37
C GLU A 257 -0.97 2.54 -4.79
N PHE A 258 -0.21 3.33 -4.04
CA PHE A 258 0.97 2.91 -3.29
C PHE A 258 0.82 3.27 -1.81
N ASN A 259 0.48 2.29 -0.98
CA ASN A 259 0.15 2.49 0.43
C ASN A 259 0.56 1.28 1.27
N SER A 260 0.70 1.45 2.59
CA SER A 260 0.93 0.37 3.54
C SER A 260 -0.13 0.40 4.65
N CYS A 261 -0.80 -0.74 4.85
CA CYS A 261 -1.83 -0.94 5.86
C CYS A 261 -1.30 -1.84 6.98
N GLU A 262 -1.23 -1.30 8.19
CA GLU A 262 -0.84 -1.98 9.42
C GLU A 262 -2.05 -2.63 10.08
N SER A 263 -1.93 -3.91 10.45
CA SER A 263 -2.96 -4.63 11.19
C SER A 263 -2.36 -5.49 12.30
N LEU A 264 -3.04 -5.51 13.45
CA LEU A 264 -2.76 -6.41 14.57
C LEU A 264 -3.81 -7.52 14.61
N ARG A 265 -3.38 -8.77 14.74
CA ARG A 265 -4.27 -9.91 14.97
C ARG A 265 -4.45 -10.14 16.47
N LYS A 266 -5.69 -10.29 16.90
CA LYS A 266 -6.06 -10.75 18.23
C LYS A 266 -7.30 -11.62 18.12
N ASP A 267 -7.24 -12.82 18.72
CA ASP A 267 -8.36 -13.78 18.75
C ASP A 267 -8.93 -14.08 17.34
N GLY A 268 -8.04 -14.17 16.34
CA GLY A 268 -8.39 -14.45 14.93
C GLY A 268 -8.92 -13.26 14.12
N VAL A 269 -9.01 -12.07 14.72
CA VAL A 269 -9.48 -10.84 14.06
C VAL A 269 -8.31 -9.92 13.77
N PHE A 270 -8.23 -9.41 12.53
CA PHE A 270 -7.27 -8.38 12.14
C PHE A 270 -7.85 -6.99 12.33
N TYR A 271 -7.26 -6.22 13.24
CA TYR A 271 -7.62 -4.84 13.52
C TYR A 271 -6.68 -3.91 12.74
N PRO A 272 -7.16 -3.15 11.74
CA PRO A 272 -6.34 -2.17 11.05
C PRO A 272 -6.08 -0.99 12.00
N ILE A 273 -4.80 -0.77 12.34
CA ILE A 273 -4.39 0.21 13.34
C ILE A 273 -3.76 1.47 12.76
N ASP A 274 -3.22 1.40 11.53
CA ASP A 274 -2.60 2.51 10.83
C ASP A 274 -2.53 2.21 9.32
N PHE A 275 -3.17 3.01 8.46
CA PHE A 275 -3.28 2.69 7.04
C PHE A 275 -3.37 3.92 6.13
N ALA A 276 -3.11 5.11 6.67
CA ALA A 276 -2.94 6.34 5.89
C ALA A 276 -1.44 6.56 5.61
N ASN A 277 -0.78 5.55 5.03
CA ASN A 277 0.66 5.57 4.73
C ASN A 277 0.89 5.62 3.22
N ALA A 278 0.21 6.53 2.53
CA ALA A 278 0.18 6.68 1.07
C ALA A 278 1.48 7.30 0.49
N CYS A 279 2.60 6.95 1.12
CA CYS A 279 3.97 7.13 0.70
C CYS A 279 4.82 6.24 1.63
N PRO A 280 4.64 4.90 1.62
CA PRO A 280 5.25 4.03 2.62
C PRO A 280 6.75 3.87 2.38
N ASP A 281 7.48 3.42 3.39
CA ASP A 281 8.91 3.13 3.25
C ASP A 281 9.16 2.12 2.10
N PHE A 282 10.16 2.42 1.27
CA PHE A 282 10.52 1.66 0.08
C PHE A 282 12.04 1.53 -0.05
N GLN A 283 12.73 1.29 1.07
CA GLN A 283 14.18 1.18 1.09
C GLN A 283 14.63 -0.26 1.38
N VAL A 284 15.75 -0.66 0.80
CA VAL A 284 16.37 -1.97 1.06
C VAL A 284 16.79 -2.13 2.52
N THR A 285 17.12 -1.02 3.20
CA THR A 285 17.53 -0.98 4.61
C THR A 285 16.38 -1.27 5.58
N SER A 286 15.17 -1.43 5.06
CA SER A 286 13.99 -1.78 5.85
C SER A 286 13.28 -2.99 5.27
N LEU A 287 13.03 -3.02 3.95
CA LEU A 287 12.30 -4.12 3.30
C LEU A 287 13.20 -5.30 2.93
N HIS A 288 14.51 -5.08 2.74
CA HIS A 288 15.54 -6.10 2.51
C HIS A 288 15.11 -7.28 1.61
N PHE A 289 14.89 -8.48 2.15
CA PHE A 289 14.30 -9.64 1.49
C PHE A 289 13.05 -9.33 0.62
N HIS A 290 12.15 -8.46 1.10
CA HIS A 290 10.91 -8.08 0.40
C HIS A 290 11.12 -7.00 -0.66
N PHE A 291 12.27 -6.31 -0.63
CA PHE A 291 12.56 -5.16 -1.49
C PHE A 291 12.49 -5.48 -3.00
N PRO A 292 13.06 -6.59 -3.51
CA PRO A 292 12.97 -6.93 -4.92
C PRO A 292 11.54 -7.10 -5.42
N VAL A 293 10.65 -7.70 -4.61
CA VAL A 293 9.23 -7.86 -4.95
C VAL A 293 8.57 -6.49 -5.12
N MET A 294 8.83 -5.55 -4.21
CA MET A 294 8.27 -4.21 -4.28
C MET A 294 8.76 -3.43 -5.51
N VAL A 295 10.06 -3.53 -5.86
CA VAL A 295 10.60 -2.93 -7.08
C VAL A 295 9.92 -3.49 -8.33
N LYS A 296 9.75 -4.81 -8.42
CA LYS A 296 9.04 -5.45 -9.54
C LYS A 296 7.59 -4.99 -9.63
N ASN A 297 6.88 -4.95 -8.51
CA ASN A 297 5.47 -4.55 -8.47
C ASN A 297 5.30 -3.09 -8.94
N MET A 298 6.21 -2.19 -8.54
CA MET A 298 6.22 -0.81 -9.00
C MET A 298 6.45 -0.71 -10.51
N ILE A 299 7.41 -1.48 -11.06
CA ILE A 299 7.67 -1.53 -12.51
C ILE A 299 6.45 -2.02 -13.28
N LYS A 300 5.81 -3.12 -12.82
CA LYS A 300 4.61 -3.66 -13.47
C LYS A 300 3.51 -2.61 -13.54
N TRP A 301 3.21 -1.97 -12.40
CA TRP A 301 2.12 -1.01 -12.33
C TRP A 301 2.38 0.27 -13.13
N SER A 302 3.58 0.85 -13.03
CA SER A 302 3.91 2.08 -13.76
C SER A 302 3.98 1.87 -15.27
N ILE A 303 4.54 0.75 -15.74
CA ILE A 303 4.55 0.39 -17.17
C ILE A 303 3.12 0.17 -17.64
N TYR A 304 2.28 -0.56 -16.89
CA TYR A 304 0.88 -0.76 -17.25
C TYR A 304 0.14 0.58 -17.44
N CYS A 305 0.26 1.49 -16.46
CA CYS A 305 -0.39 2.80 -16.53
C CYS A 305 0.09 3.61 -17.73
N ALA A 306 1.40 3.61 -18.00
CA ALA A 306 2.00 4.34 -19.11
C ALA A 306 1.63 3.73 -20.49
N ALA A 307 1.68 2.40 -20.60
CA ALA A 307 1.37 1.67 -21.82
C ALA A 307 -0.08 1.88 -22.25
N THR A 308 -1.00 1.77 -21.30
CA THR A 308 -2.45 1.85 -21.53
C THR A 308 -2.98 3.28 -21.54
N LYS A 309 -2.13 4.29 -21.26
CA LYS A 309 -2.54 5.69 -21.02
C LYS A 309 -3.71 5.77 -20.05
N ARG A 310 -3.61 5.00 -18.96
CA ARG A 310 -4.68 4.89 -17.97
C ARG A 310 -5.09 6.29 -17.51
N PRO A 311 -6.39 6.64 -17.53
CA PRO A 311 -6.84 7.97 -17.16
C PRO A 311 -6.72 8.17 -15.65
N MET A 312 -6.21 9.34 -15.23
CA MET A 312 -6.11 9.68 -13.81
C MET A 312 -7.50 9.89 -13.20
N ARG A 313 -7.83 9.08 -12.19
CA ARG A 313 -9.06 9.25 -11.40
C ARG A 313 -8.88 10.39 -10.40
N LYS A 314 -9.48 11.54 -10.72
CA LYS A 314 -9.35 12.78 -9.95
C LYS A 314 -10.21 12.79 -8.68
N THR A 315 -11.40 12.19 -8.74
CA THR A 315 -12.39 12.16 -7.65
C THR A 315 -12.42 10.79 -6.97
N LEU A 316 -12.74 10.76 -5.67
CA LEU A 316 -12.73 9.50 -4.91
C LEU A 316 -14.01 8.68 -5.13
N ASP A 317 -15.17 9.33 -5.20
CA ASP A 317 -16.50 8.73 -5.37
C ASP A 317 -16.72 7.50 -4.44
N TRP A 318 -17.24 7.76 -3.24
CA TRP A 318 -17.37 6.77 -2.16
C TRP A 318 -18.69 5.99 -2.20
N ASP A 319 -19.65 6.46 -3.00
CA ASP A 319 -21.01 5.94 -3.03
C ASP A 319 -21.10 4.42 -3.33
N PRO A 320 -20.25 3.84 -4.20
CA PRO A 320 -20.24 2.38 -4.41
C PRO A 320 -19.96 1.59 -3.11
N TYR A 321 -19.04 2.05 -2.27
CA TYR A 321 -18.75 1.37 -0.99
C TYR A 321 -19.89 1.58 0.00
N TYR A 322 -20.44 2.79 0.09
CA TYR A 322 -21.56 3.05 1.00
C TYR A 322 -22.85 2.31 0.57
N ALA A 323 -23.06 2.10 -0.72
CA ALA A 323 -24.15 1.28 -1.22
C ALA A 323 -23.99 -0.19 -0.78
N ILE A 324 -22.77 -0.71 -0.78
CA ILE A 324 -22.46 -2.05 -0.26
C ILE A 324 -22.62 -2.10 1.27
N ALA A 325 -22.14 -1.07 1.99
CA ALA A 325 -22.21 -1.00 3.45
C ALA A 325 -23.65 -1.05 4.01
N LYS A 326 -24.63 -0.56 3.22
CA LYS A 326 -26.06 -0.58 3.55
C LYS A 326 -26.73 -1.95 3.35
N LYS A 327 -26.08 -2.89 2.67
CA LYS A 327 -26.63 -4.23 2.44
C LYS A 327 -26.50 -5.08 3.71
N ASP A 328 -27.46 -5.96 3.92
CA ASP A 328 -27.40 -6.97 4.97
C ASP A 328 -26.50 -8.13 4.53
N LEU A 329 -25.19 -7.93 4.72
CA LEU A 329 -24.13 -8.89 4.39
C LEU A 329 -23.29 -9.17 5.63
N SER A 330 -22.77 -10.41 5.71
CA SER A 330 -21.70 -10.77 6.63
C SER A 330 -20.48 -9.87 6.40
N PHE A 331 -19.60 -9.76 7.40
CA PHE A 331 -18.37 -8.97 7.25
C PHE A 331 -17.52 -9.47 6.07
N GLU A 332 -17.37 -10.79 5.92
CA GLU A 332 -16.58 -11.39 4.85
C GLU A 332 -17.16 -11.11 3.46
N ASP A 333 -18.47 -11.27 3.28
CA ASP A 333 -19.11 -11.03 1.98
C ASP A 333 -19.10 -9.55 1.61
N ARG A 334 -19.23 -8.68 2.62
CA ARG A 334 -19.14 -7.23 2.46
C ARG A 334 -17.73 -6.81 2.06
N LEU A 335 -16.70 -7.35 2.72
CA LEU A 335 -15.30 -7.09 2.40
C LEU A 335 -14.95 -7.55 0.99
N LYS A 336 -15.38 -8.74 0.58
CA LYS A 336 -15.25 -9.22 -0.81
C LYS A 336 -15.92 -8.29 -1.80
N ALA A 337 -17.12 -7.80 -1.50
CA ALA A 337 -17.82 -6.84 -2.36
C ALA A 337 -17.07 -5.50 -2.47
N TYR A 338 -16.47 -5.00 -1.39
CA TYR A 338 -15.60 -3.83 -1.45
C TYR A 338 -14.34 -4.09 -2.30
N ALA A 339 -13.71 -5.26 -2.15
CA ALA A 339 -12.56 -5.66 -2.95
C ALA A 339 -12.91 -5.76 -4.43
N GLN A 340 -14.12 -6.20 -4.81
CA GLN A 340 -14.57 -6.18 -6.20
C GLN A 340 -14.60 -4.75 -6.79
N VAL A 341 -15.05 -3.76 -6.02
CA VAL A 341 -14.96 -2.34 -6.44
C VAL A 341 -13.50 -1.93 -6.63
N ALA A 342 -12.61 -2.36 -5.73
CA ALA A 342 -11.18 -2.11 -5.86
C ALA A 342 -10.59 -2.75 -7.12
N HIS A 343 -10.93 -4.00 -7.41
CA HIS A 343 -10.45 -4.72 -8.59
C HIS A 343 -10.88 -4.05 -9.89
N GLN A 344 -12.13 -3.59 -9.96
CA GLN A 344 -12.64 -2.80 -11.09
C GLN A 344 -11.87 -1.48 -11.24
N ARG A 345 -11.67 -0.74 -10.14
CA ARG A 345 -10.93 0.53 -10.16
C ARG A 345 -9.49 0.36 -10.57
N PHE A 346 -8.82 -0.71 -10.13
CA PHE A 346 -7.44 -1.02 -10.51
C PHE A 346 -7.32 -1.77 -11.83
N GLU A 347 -8.42 -2.07 -12.51
CA GLU A 347 -8.43 -2.86 -13.75
C GLU A 347 -7.65 -4.18 -13.59
N THR A 348 -7.88 -4.89 -12.48
CA THR A 348 -7.01 -6.00 -12.05
C THR A 348 -6.84 -7.07 -13.14
N ASP A 349 -7.93 -7.50 -13.76
CA ASP A 349 -7.88 -8.56 -14.78
C ASP A 349 -7.05 -8.11 -16.00
N ARG A 350 -7.28 -6.88 -16.47
CA ARG A 350 -6.53 -6.28 -17.58
C ARG A 350 -5.06 -6.06 -17.23
N PHE A 351 -4.76 -5.69 -15.98
CA PHE A 351 -3.40 -5.55 -15.48
C PHE A 351 -2.67 -6.90 -15.44
N VAL A 352 -3.33 -7.95 -14.93
CA VAL A 352 -2.76 -9.31 -14.89
C VAL A 352 -2.52 -9.83 -16.31
N GLU A 353 -3.49 -9.70 -17.20
CA GLU A 353 -3.35 -10.09 -18.61
C GLU A 353 -2.20 -9.34 -19.30
N PHE A 354 -2.09 -8.02 -19.05
CA PHE A 354 -1.00 -7.21 -19.57
C PHE A 354 0.36 -7.71 -19.09
N CYS A 355 0.49 -8.01 -17.79
CA CYS A 355 1.75 -8.51 -17.23
C CYS A 355 2.12 -9.88 -17.80
N ASP A 356 1.15 -10.80 -17.91
CA ASP A 356 1.36 -12.14 -18.45
C ASP A 356 1.78 -12.10 -19.93
N THR A 357 1.22 -11.15 -20.69
CA THR A 357 1.46 -11.02 -22.13
C THR A 357 2.77 -10.27 -22.42
N HIS A 358 3.01 -9.15 -21.73
CA HIS A 358 4.04 -8.19 -22.12
C HIS A 358 5.23 -8.13 -21.16
N LEU A 359 5.10 -8.63 -19.93
CA LEU A 359 6.17 -8.63 -18.93
C LEU A 359 6.59 -10.03 -18.45
N PRO A 360 6.49 -11.11 -19.26
CA PRO A 360 6.69 -12.46 -18.74
C PRO A 360 8.16 -12.77 -18.38
N HIS A 361 9.10 -11.94 -18.83
CA HIS A 361 10.54 -12.07 -18.52
C HIS A 361 11.01 -11.17 -17.38
N LEU A 362 10.14 -10.29 -16.85
CA LEU A 362 10.53 -9.32 -15.83
C LEU A 362 11.03 -9.99 -14.55
N ASP A 363 10.42 -11.12 -14.16
CA ASP A 363 10.80 -11.83 -12.93
C ASP A 363 12.22 -12.41 -13.01
N GLU A 364 12.57 -13.04 -14.13
CA GLU A 364 13.90 -13.59 -14.40
C GLU A 364 14.94 -12.47 -14.50
N LEU A 365 14.64 -11.41 -15.28
CA LEU A 365 15.54 -10.27 -15.44
C LEU A 365 15.82 -9.56 -14.11
N ALA A 366 14.80 -9.37 -13.27
CA ALA A 366 14.98 -8.80 -11.95
C ALA A 366 15.81 -9.73 -11.05
N TRP A 367 15.54 -11.04 -11.06
CA TRP A 367 16.32 -12.04 -10.33
C TRP A 367 17.80 -12.02 -10.73
N GLU A 368 18.12 -11.91 -12.03
CA GLU A 368 19.48 -11.75 -12.53
C GLU A 368 20.11 -10.44 -12.06
N PHE A 369 19.42 -9.32 -12.25
CA PHE A 369 19.91 -7.99 -11.87
C PHE A 369 20.30 -7.93 -10.38
N PHE A 370 19.46 -8.42 -9.49
CA PHE A 370 19.72 -8.43 -8.05
C PHE A 370 20.89 -9.35 -7.64
N GLY A 371 21.43 -10.16 -8.57
CA GLY A 371 22.66 -10.92 -8.37
C GLY A 371 23.94 -10.20 -8.81
N THR A 372 23.84 -8.98 -9.33
CA THR A 372 24.98 -8.26 -9.91
C THR A 372 25.66 -7.33 -8.92
N GLU A 373 26.95 -7.06 -9.14
CA GLU A 373 27.70 -6.03 -8.40
C GLU A 373 27.05 -4.65 -8.50
N ARG A 374 26.38 -4.35 -9.61
CA ARG A 374 25.65 -3.08 -9.77
C ARG A 374 24.50 -2.95 -8.76
N ALA A 375 23.75 -4.02 -8.52
CA ALA A 375 22.70 -4.00 -7.49
C ALA A 375 23.30 -3.85 -6.09
N LYS A 376 24.42 -4.52 -5.82
CA LYS A 376 25.17 -4.39 -4.56
C LYS A 376 25.68 -2.96 -4.34
N GLU A 377 26.19 -2.31 -5.38
CA GLU A 377 26.65 -0.92 -5.33
C GLU A 377 25.51 0.04 -4.98
N ILE A 378 24.34 -0.11 -5.59
CA ILE A 378 23.15 0.71 -5.29
C ILE A 378 22.72 0.53 -3.82
N ILE A 379 22.79 -0.70 -3.30
CA ILE A 379 22.53 -0.99 -1.88
C ILE A 379 23.58 -0.29 -1.01
N ARG A 380 24.87 -0.42 -1.34
CA ARG A 380 25.97 0.25 -0.64
C ARG A 380 25.77 1.77 -0.57
N GLN A 381 25.36 2.40 -1.67
CA GLN A 381 25.10 3.85 -1.71
C GLN A 381 24.02 4.26 -0.70
N LYS A 382 22.94 3.47 -0.59
CA LYS A 382 21.90 3.74 0.41
C LYS A 382 22.39 3.51 1.84
N VAL A 383 23.17 2.46 2.07
CA VAL A 383 23.76 2.18 3.39
C VAL A 383 24.71 3.31 3.79
N ALA A 384 25.62 3.74 2.91
CA ALA A 384 26.55 4.83 3.16
C ALA A 384 25.86 6.17 3.46
N ALA A 385 24.64 6.38 2.96
CA ALA A 385 23.86 7.57 3.24
C ALA A 385 23.15 7.54 4.61
N LEU A 386 23.03 6.39 5.26
CA LEU A 386 22.28 6.22 6.52
C LEU A 386 23.13 5.74 7.70
N PHE A 387 24.19 4.97 7.45
CA PHE A 387 24.99 4.31 8.48
C PHE A 387 26.35 5.00 8.66
N PRO A 388 26.93 4.99 9.87
CA PRO A 388 28.30 5.43 10.12
C PRO A 388 29.31 4.73 9.20
N ALA A 389 30.36 5.45 8.81
CA ALA A 389 31.34 4.97 7.82
C ALA A 389 31.94 3.58 8.14
N HIS A 390 32.16 3.27 9.42
CA HIS A 390 32.73 2.00 9.87
C HIS A 390 31.75 0.81 9.81
N GLU A 391 30.44 1.07 9.71
CA GLU A 391 29.41 0.03 9.62
C GLU A 391 28.96 -0.23 8.17
N VAL A 392 29.37 0.62 7.20
CA VAL A 392 28.89 0.57 5.81
C VAL A 392 29.11 -0.78 5.15
N GLU A 393 30.30 -1.37 5.32
CA GLU A 393 30.62 -2.67 4.72
C GLU A 393 29.72 -3.77 5.30
N GLN A 394 29.65 -3.85 6.63
CA GLN A 394 28.85 -4.84 7.34
C GLN A 394 27.38 -4.80 6.93
N PHE A 395 26.77 -3.61 6.94
CA PHE A 395 25.36 -3.48 6.56
C PHE A 395 25.11 -3.63 5.06
N THR A 396 26.09 -3.30 4.20
CA THR A 396 26.01 -3.61 2.77
C THR A 396 25.91 -5.11 2.55
N GLU A 397 26.81 -5.90 3.17
CA GLU A 397 26.77 -7.36 3.07
C GLU A 397 25.50 -7.94 3.69
N HIS A 398 25.06 -7.40 4.82
CA HIS A 398 23.83 -7.85 5.48
C HIS A 398 22.60 -7.69 4.57
N PHE A 399 22.34 -6.48 4.05
CA PHE A 399 21.17 -6.24 3.21
C PHE A 399 21.28 -6.93 1.85
N TYR A 400 22.48 -6.95 1.24
CA TYR A 400 22.69 -7.68 0.00
C TYR A 400 22.50 -9.19 0.21
N GLY A 401 22.97 -9.73 1.33
CA GLY A 401 22.76 -11.12 1.73
C GLY A 401 21.28 -11.48 1.86
N LEU A 402 20.45 -10.60 2.43
CA LEU A 402 18.99 -10.80 2.48
C LEU A 402 18.34 -10.74 1.09
N VAL A 403 18.84 -9.91 0.19
CA VAL A 403 18.43 -9.92 -1.23
C VAL A 403 18.87 -11.22 -1.92
N GLN A 404 20.07 -11.73 -1.64
CA GLN A 404 20.50 -13.04 -2.14
C GLN A 404 19.66 -14.18 -1.56
N PHE A 405 19.19 -14.05 -0.33
CA PHE A 405 18.26 -15.01 0.26
C PHE A 405 16.92 -15.01 -0.49
N TRP A 406 16.36 -13.83 -0.79
CA TRP A 406 15.20 -13.71 -1.68
C TRP A 406 15.45 -14.39 -3.03
N ARG A 407 16.61 -14.16 -3.66
CA ARG A 407 16.96 -14.81 -4.93
C ARG A 407 16.94 -16.33 -4.85
N LYS A 408 17.43 -16.91 -3.74
CA LYS A 408 17.40 -18.37 -3.54
C LYS A 408 15.96 -18.89 -3.44
N THR A 409 15.09 -18.20 -2.69
CA THR A 409 13.68 -18.59 -2.53
C THR A 409 12.84 -18.37 -3.80
N GLU A 410 13.25 -17.42 -4.64
CA GLU A 410 12.48 -17.03 -5.83
C GLU A 410 12.63 -18.03 -6.99
N VAL A 411 13.70 -18.84 -7.02
CA VAL A 411 13.97 -19.79 -8.11
C VAL A 411 12.82 -20.76 -8.33
N GLU A 412 12.25 -21.30 -7.25
CA GLU A 412 11.15 -22.26 -7.33
C GLU A 412 9.89 -21.62 -7.89
N ARG A 413 9.56 -20.39 -7.48
CA ARG A 413 8.42 -19.63 -7.99
C ARG A 413 8.57 -19.31 -9.48
N ILE A 414 9.77 -18.90 -9.92
CA ILE A 414 10.05 -18.60 -11.33
C ILE A 414 9.87 -19.87 -12.18
N LYS A 415 10.43 -21.01 -11.74
CA LYS A 415 10.27 -22.29 -12.44
C LYS A 415 8.81 -22.71 -12.54
N ALA A 416 8.05 -22.61 -11.44
CA ALA A 416 6.63 -22.93 -11.44
C ALA A 416 5.83 -22.02 -12.40
N ALA A 417 6.14 -20.72 -12.43
CA ALA A 417 5.49 -19.77 -13.34
C ALA A 417 5.80 -20.05 -14.82
N GLN A 418 7.04 -20.47 -15.13
CA GLN A 418 7.43 -20.90 -16.48
C GLN A 418 6.62 -22.11 -16.94
N VAL A 419 6.53 -23.16 -16.10
CA VAL A 419 5.74 -24.37 -16.39
C VAL A 419 4.27 -24.03 -16.65
N GLN A 420 3.63 -23.27 -15.75
CA GLN A 420 2.23 -22.86 -15.93
C GLN A 420 2.01 -22.04 -17.21
N ARG A 421 3.01 -21.24 -17.63
CA ARG A 421 2.93 -20.49 -18.89
C ARG A 421 3.00 -21.42 -20.10
N GLU A 422 3.89 -22.40 -20.08
CA GLU A 422 4.02 -23.41 -21.13
C GLU A 422 2.73 -24.23 -21.28
N GLU A 423 2.14 -24.67 -20.17
CA GLU A 423 0.85 -25.39 -20.15
C GLU A 423 -0.28 -24.54 -20.74
N ARG A 424 -0.38 -23.27 -20.35
CA ARG A 424 -1.42 -22.35 -20.85
C ARG A 424 -1.25 -22.05 -22.34
N ASN A 425 -0.01 -21.88 -22.80
CA ASN A 425 0.29 -21.68 -24.21
C ASN A 425 -0.01 -22.94 -25.03
N ALA A 426 0.28 -24.13 -24.50
CA ALA A 426 -0.08 -25.39 -25.13
C ALA A 426 -1.61 -25.56 -25.21
N ALA A 427 -2.35 -25.22 -24.15
CA ALA A 427 -3.82 -25.26 -24.15
C ALA A 427 -4.45 -24.28 -25.16
N ARG A 428 -3.92 -23.05 -25.26
CA ARG A 428 -4.33 -22.07 -26.27
C ARG A 428 -4.02 -22.54 -27.69
N ALA A 429 -2.87 -23.17 -27.92
CA ALA A 429 -2.49 -23.72 -29.22
C ALA A 429 -3.33 -24.94 -29.64
N ALA A 430 -3.86 -25.70 -28.66
CA ALA A 430 -4.73 -26.86 -28.89
C ALA A 430 -6.21 -26.50 -29.15
N GLY A 431 -6.57 -25.21 -29.23
CA GLY A 431 -7.94 -24.77 -29.51
C GLY A 431 -8.90 -24.83 -28.31
N GLY A 432 -8.39 -24.99 -27.08
CA GLY A 432 -9.22 -24.93 -25.88
C GLY A 432 -9.61 -23.49 -25.54
N ALA A 433 -10.90 -23.18 -25.54
CA ALA A 433 -11.40 -21.95 -24.93
C ALA A 433 -10.98 -21.90 -23.44
N PRO A 434 -10.65 -20.73 -22.88
CA PRO A 434 -10.30 -20.64 -21.47
C PRO A 434 -11.51 -21.06 -20.64
N THR A 435 -11.35 -22.08 -19.79
CA THR A 435 -12.28 -22.32 -18.69
C THR A 435 -12.12 -21.15 -17.74
N THR A 436 -13.06 -20.20 -17.80
CA THR A 436 -13.27 -19.24 -16.73
C THR A 436 -13.49 -20.04 -15.45
N GLY A 437 -12.62 -19.85 -14.47
CA GLY A 437 -12.72 -20.52 -13.17
C GLY A 437 -13.95 -20.02 -12.42
N ASP A 438 -15.10 -20.66 -12.69
CA ASP A 438 -16.21 -20.76 -11.77
C ASP A 438 -16.19 -22.19 -11.21
N ASP A 439 -15.45 -22.38 -10.12
CA ASP A 439 -15.70 -23.49 -9.20
C ASP A 439 -15.71 -22.92 -7.78
N ALA A 440 -16.77 -22.15 -7.53
CA ALA A 440 -17.26 -21.88 -6.20
C ALA A 440 -18.79 -21.82 -6.26
N ASP A 441 -19.46 -22.97 -6.37
CA ASP A 441 -20.74 -23.12 -5.67
C ASP A 441 -21.20 -24.58 -5.45
N ALA A 442 -21.89 -24.72 -4.31
CA ALA A 442 -23.01 -25.62 -4.07
C ALA A 442 -22.73 -27.12 -3.87
N GLY A 443 -22.29 -27.44 -2.65
CA GLY A 443 -22.71 -28.66 -1.96
C GLY A 443 -24.22 -28.65 -1.69
N ALA A 444 -25.03 -28.96 -2.69
CA ALA A 444 -26.45 -29.23 -2.55
C ALA A 444 -26.69 -30.72 -2.27
N GLY A 445 -27.16 -31.00 -1.05
CA GLY A 445 -27.44 -32.34 -0.53
C GLY A 445 -28.34 -33.19 -1.43
N ARG A 446 -27.79 -34.32 -1.90
CA ARG A 446 -28.58 -35.42 -2.44
C ARG A 446 -29.21 -36.21 -1.29
N LYS A 447 -30.53 -36.05 -1.16
CA LYS A 447 -31.47 -36.86 -0.37
C LYS A 447 -31.12 -38.36 -0.44
N LYS A 448 -30.76 -38.96 0.71
CA LYS A 448 -30.85 -40.41 0.91
C LYS A 448 -32.33 -40.80 1.06
N LYS A 449 -32.84 -41.61 0.14
CA LYS A 449 -34.12 -42.32 0.26
C LYS A 449 -34.01 -43.33 1.41
N ALA A 450 -34.89 -43.20 2.41
CA ALA A 450 -35.17 -44.25 3.38
C ALA A 450 -36.07 -45.33 2.75
N PRO A 451 -35.89 -46.63 3.04
CA PRO A 451 -36.81 -47.67 2.59
C PRO A 451 -38.03 -47.73 3.52
N LYS A 452 -39.23 -47.75 2.92
CA LYS A 452 -40.48 -48.06 3.61
C LYS A 452 -40.49 -49.54 4.02
N ALA A 453 -40.55 -49.80 5.31
CA ALA A 453 -41.02 -51.06 5.85
C ALA A 453 -42.55 -51.01 5.99
N LYS A 454 -43.24 -52.00 5.40
CA LYS A 454 -44.61 -52.40 5.76
C LYS A 454 -44.75 -53.89 5.47
N ALA A 455 -44.88 -54.69 6.52
CA ALA A 455 -45.73 -55.88 6.54
C ALA A 455 -45.97 -56.35 7.98
N ALA A 456 -47.26 -56.64 8.24
CA ALA A 456 -47.84 -57.53 9.25
C ALA A 456 -47.82 -57.10 10.74
N GLY A 457 -49.04 -56.99 11.29
CA GLY A 457 -49.36 -56.75 12.70
C GLY A 457 -50.60 -55.90 12.84
#